data_AF-A0A814L8T2-F1
#
_entry.id   AF-A0A814L8T2-F1
#
_cell.length_a   1.000
_cell.length_b   1.000
_cell.length_c   1.000
_cell.angle_alpha   90.00
_cell.angle_beta   90.00
_cell.angle_gamma   90.00
#
_symmetry.space_group_name_H-M   'P 1'
#
loop_
_entity.id
_entity.type
_entity.pdbx_description
1 polymer ?
#
loop_
_entity_poly.entity_id
_entity_poly.type
_entity_poly.pdbx_seq_one_letter_code
_entity_poly.pdbx_strand_id
1 'polypeptide(L)'
;MAFDKPYSEATAQLIDDEVRAIIKRAYDFTVELLTSKKELIEKVANRLLEREILSRDDMIELVGARPFKEKTTYEEFVEGTGSLEEDTTLPKGLQDWNKDRQKEKEQQQVSNK
;
A
#
# COMPACT_ATOMS: atom_id res chain seq x y z
N MET A 1 -24.33 4.84 -29.62
CA MET A 1 -24.77 3.43 -29.52
C MET A 1 -24.73 3.07 -28.06
N ALA A 2 -25.88 2.83 -27.44
CA ALA A 2 -25.94 2.43 -26.04
C ALA A 2 -25.23 1.08 -25.90
N PHE A 3 -24.22 1.03 -25.03
CA PHE A 3 -23.62 -0.24 -24.62
C PHE A 3 -24.67 -0.95 -23.76
N ASP A 4 -25.42 -1.83 -24.41
CA ASP A 4 -26.35 -2.68 -23.71
C ASP A 4 -25.57 -3.71 -22.88
N LYS A 5 -26.08 -4.05 -21.70
CA LYS A 5 -25.40 -5.00 -20.80
C LYS A 5 -25.33 -6.37 -21.52
N PRO A 6 -24.18 -7.06 -21.54
CA PRO A 6 -24.03 -8.33 -22.28
C PRO A 6 -24.67 -9.52 -21.52
N TYR A 7 -25.83 -9.31 -20.91
CA TYR A 7 -26.58 -10.29 -20.12
C TYR A 7 -28.04 -9.86 -19.98
N SER A 8 -28.90 -10.81 -19.62
CA SER A 8 -30.34 -10.56 -19.47
C SER A 8 -30.66 -9.61 -18.31
N GLU A 9 -31.81 -8.95 -18.37
CA GLU A 9 -32.33 -8.15 -17.24
C GLU A 9 -32.46 -8.97 -15.95
N ALA A 10 -32.86 -10.24 -16.05
CA ALA A 10 -32.90 -11.13 -14.89
C ALA A 10 -31.51 -11.34 -14.26
N THR A 11 -30.46 -11.45 -15.10
CA THR A 11 -29.07 -11.51 -14.64
C THR A 11 -28.62 -10.18 -14.04
N ALA A 12 -29.03 -9.05 -14.63
CA ALA A 12 -28.74 -7.72 -14.10
C ALA A 12 -29.32 -7.54 -12.69
N GLN A 13 -30.58 -7.94 -12.50
CA GLN A 13 -31.26 -7.90 -11.20
C GLN A 13 -30.52 -8.77 -10.17
N LEU A 14 -30.13 -9.99 -10.54
CA LEU A 14 -29.37 -10.88 -9.67
C LEU A 14 -28.02 -10.27 -9.24
N ILE A 15 -27.31 -9.60 -10.16
CA ILE A 15 -26.06 -8.89 -9.85
C ILE A 15 -26.32 -7.77 -8.84
N ASP A 16 -27.35 -6.96 -9.05
CA ASP A 16 -27.67 -5.84 -8.17
C ASP A 16 -28.05 -6.33 -6.75
N ASP A 17 -28.75 -7.46 -6.66
CA ASP A 17 -29.10 -8.09 -5.39
C ASP A 17 -27.86 -8.62 -4.63
N GLU A 18 -26.92 -9.26 -5.34
CA GLU A 18 -25.65 -9.72 -4.75
C GLU A 18 -24.74 -8.56 -4.33
N VAL A 19 -24.67 -7.50 -5.14
CA VAL A 19 -23.94 -6.28 -4.79
C VAL A 19 -24.52 -5.67 -3.51
N ARG A 20 -25.85 -5.57 -3.40
CA ARG A 20 -26.51 -5.09 -2.19
C ARG A 20 -26.20 -5.98 -0.99
N ALA A 21 -26.20 -7.30 -1.16
CA ALA A 21 -25.86 -8.24 -0.10
C ALA A 21 -24.40 -8.11 0.36
N ILE A 22 -23.45 -7.91 -0.56
CA ILE A 22 -22.03 -7.68 -0.24
C ILE A 22 -21.88 -6.38 0.56
N ILE A 23 -22.46 -5.28 0.08
CA ILE A 23 -22.38 -3.98 0.76
C ILE A 23 -23.01 -4.07 2.15
N LYS A 24 -24.19 -4.69 2.27
CA LYS A 24 -24.87 -4.85 3.56
C LYS A 24 -24.02 -5.65 4.54
N ARG A 25 -23.42 -6.76 4.12
CA ARG A 25 -22.53 -7.56 4.97
C ARG A 25 -21.31 -6.78 5.45
N ALA A 26 -20.66 -6.03 4.54
CA ALA A 26 -19.52 -5.20 4.90
C ALA A 26 -19.91 -4.08 5.89
N TYR A 27 -21.07 -3.46 5.69
CA TYR A 27 -21.62 -2.46 6.60
C TYR A 27 -21.88 -3.05 7.98
N ASP A 28 -22.65 -4.14 8.06
CA ASP A 28 -23.03 -4.77 9.33
C ASP A 28 -21.77 -5.21 10.11
N PHE A 29 -20.81 -5.85 9.42
CA PHE A 29 -19.53 -6.25 10.00
C PHE A 29 -18.74 -5.05 10.54
N THR A 30 -18.70 -3.95 9.78
CA THR A 30 -17.97 -2.74 10.20
C THR A 30 -18.64 -2.10 11.41
N VAL A 31 -19.97 -2.02 11.43
CA VAL A 31 -20.73 -1.49 12.58
C VAL A 31 -20.47 -2.34 13.82
N GLU A 32 -20.52 -3.67 13.70
CA GLU A 32 -20.24 -4.59 14.81
C GLU A 32 -18.80 -4.41 15.31
N LEU A 33 -17.83 -4.35 14.40
CA LEU A 33 -16.42 -4.14 14.73
C LEU A 33 -16.21 -2.82 15.49
N LEU A 34 -16.73 -1.71 14.96
CA LEU A 34 -16.59 -0.39 15.59
C LEU A 34 -17.32 -0.34 16.94
N THR A 35 -18.50 -0.95 17.03
CA THR A 35 -19.26 -1.01 18.29
C THR A 35 -18.54 -1.84 19.35
N SER A 36 -17.99 -3.00 18.99
CA SER A 36 -17.23 -3.85 19.91
C SER A 36 -15.92 -3.21 20.38
N LYS A 37 -15.39 -2.24 19.63
CA LYS A 37 -14.16 -1.49 19.93
C LYS A 37 -14.42 -0.02 20.28
N LYS A 38 -15.66 0.32 20.66
CA LYS A 38 -16.10 1.70 20.92
C LYS A 38 -15.20 2.43 21.93
N GLU A 39 -14.82 1.78 23.02
CA GLU A 39 -13.94 2.38 24.04
C GLU A 39 -12.56 2.77 23.48
N LEU A 40 -12.00 1.97 22.58
CA LEU A 40 -10.71 2.27 21.95
C LEU A 40 -10.84 3.43 20.96
N ILE A 41 -11.96 3.50 20.23
CA ILE A 41 -12.26 4.61 19.31
C ILE A 41 -12.42 5.91 20.08
N GLU A 42 -13.13 5.90 21.21
CA GLU A 42 -13.28 7.08 22.06
C GLU A 42 -11.93 7.59 22.59
N LYS A 43 -11.01 6.70 22.98
CA LYS A 43 -9.64 7.10 23.37
C LYS A 43 -8.89 7.80 22.24
N VAL A 44 -8.95 7.24 21.02
CA VAL A 44 -8.29 7.83 19.85
C VAL A 44 -8.93 9.16 19.48
N ALA A 45 -10.26 9.26 19.51
CA ALA A 45 -10.98 10.50 19.23
C ALA A 45 -10.64 11.60 20.23
N ASN A 46 -10.61 11.29 21.53
CA ASN A 46 -10.20 12.25 22.56
C ASN A 46 -8.76 12.72 22.36
N ARG A 47 -7.84 11.82 22.01
CA ARG A 47 -6.46 12.21 21.70
C ARG A 47 -6.38 13.12 20.47
N LEU A 48 -7.22 12.89 19.44
CA LEU A 48 -7.28 13.76 18.25
C LEU A 48 -7.82 15.17 18.56
N LEU A 49 -8.69 15.30 19.56
CA LEU A 49 -9.15 16.62 20.02
C LEU A 49 -8.03 17.41 20.72
N GLU A 50 -7.09 16.72 21.38
CA GLU A 50 -5.91 17.33 22.02
C GLU A 50 -4.76 17.57 21.03
N ARG A 51 -4.57 16.66 20.07
CA ARG A 51 -3.51 16.68 19.05
C ARG A 51 -4.10 16.38 17.68
N GLU A 52 -4.00 17.34 16.77
CA GLU A 52 -4.57 17.26 15.41
C GLU A 52 -4.01 16.11 14.55
N ILE A 53 -2.83 15.60 14.89
CA ILE A 53 -2.14 14.53 14.16
C ILE A 53 -1.68 13.46 15.16
N LEU A 54 -1.94 12.19 14.84
CA LEU A 54 -1.41 11.03 15.55
C LEU A 54 -0.40 10.28 14.71
N SER A 55 0.75 9.98 15.30
CA SER A 55 1.77 9.11 14.73
C SER A 55 1.46 7.62 14.98
N ARG A 56 2.24 6.74 14.34
CA ARG A 56 2.15 5.29 14.58
C ARG A 56 2.39 4.94 16.05
N ASP A 57 3.36 5.58 16.68
CA ASP A 57 3.73 5.31 18.07
C ASP A 57 2.60 5.74 19.02
N ASP A 58 1.94 6.88 18.74
CA ASP A 58 0.76 7.31 19.50
C ASP A 58 -0.38 6.27 19.40
N MET A 59 -0.59 5.67 18.23
CA MET A 59 -1.60 4.61 18.06
C MET A 59 -1.22 3.35 18.85
N ILE A 60 0.05 2.95 18.85
CA ILE A 60 0.52 1.79 19.62
C ILE A 60 0.35 2.03 21.13
N GLU A 61 0.62 3.24 21.61
CA GLU A 61 0.38 3.64 23.00
C GLU A 61 -1.11 3.55 23.37
N LEU A 62 -2.00 4.01 22.49
CA LEU A 62 -3.44 4.10 22.77
C LEU A 62 -4.18 2.77 22.67
N VAL A 63 -3.90 1.98 21.64
CA VAL A 63 -4.67 0.78 21.29
C VAL A 63 -3.83 -0.51 21.26
N GLY A 64 -2.54 -0.42 21.54
CA GLY A 64 -1.59 -1.53 21.52
C GLY A 64 -1.01 -1.83 20.14
N ALA A 65 -0.10 -2.80 20.10
CA ALA A 65 0.51 -3.27 18.85
C ALA A 65 -0.50 -3.98 17.95
N ARG A 66 -0.38 -3.80 16.63
CA ARG A 66 -1.27 -4.45 15.66
C ARG A 66 -1.13 -5.97 15.75
N PRO A 67 -2.23 -6.74 15.90
CA PRO A 67 -2.18 -8.20 16.06
C PRO A 67 -1.92 -8.96 14.75
N PHE A 68 -1.45 -8.27 13.71
CA PHE A 68 -1.13 -8.85 12.40
C PHE A 68 0.25 -8.38 11.99
N LYS A 69 1.06 -9.28 11.42
CA LYS A 69 2.40 -8.95 10.94
C LYS A 69 2.30 -7.94 9.80
N GLU A 70 2.83 -6.74 10.00
CA GLU A 70 3.03 -5.78 8.92
C GLU A 70 4.45 -5.92 8.37
N LYS A 71 4.56 -5.90 7.04
CA LYS A 71 5.83 -5.62 6.38
C LYS A 71 5.97 -4.10 6.33
N THR A 72 6.98 -3.56 6.96
CA THR A 72 7.20 -2.11 7.06
C THR A 72 8.53 -1.69 6.48
N THR A 73 9.52 -2.58 6.49
CA THR A 73 10.84 -2.30 5.92
C THR A 73 10.96 -2.82 4.50
N TYR A 74 11.83 -2.16 3.72
CA TYR A 74 12.12 -2.58 2.34
C TYR A 74 12.57 -4.04 2.30
N GLU A 75 13.41 -4.45 3.25
CA GLU A 75 13.92 -5.81 3.40
C GLU A 75 12.79 -6.82 3.57
N GLU A 76 11.76 -6.52 4.37
CA GLU A 76 10.60 -7.40 4.54
C GLU A 76 9.75 -7.52 3.26
N PHE A 77 9.69 -6.46 2.44
CA PHE A 77 8.97 -6.48 1.16
C PHE A 77 9.69 -7.32 0.10
N VAL A 78 11.02 -7.26 0.06
CA VAL A 78 11.85 -8.03 -0.90
C VAL A 78 12.27 -9.41 -0.37
N GLU A 79 11.97 -9.71 0.89
CA GLU A 79 12.11 -11.05 1.44
C GLU A 79 11.26 -12.04 0.63
N GLY A 80 11.92 -12.90 -0.16
CA GLY A 80 11.30 -13.91 -1.02
C GLY A 80 11.43 -13.66 -2.53
N THR A 81 11.92 -12.50 -2.97
CA THR A 81 12.13 -12.21 -4.41
C THR A 81 13.51 -12.62 -4.92
N GLY A 82 14.37 -13.19 -4.06
CA GLY A 82 15.64 -13.81 -4.44
C GLY A 82 16.84 -12.86 -4.58
N SER A 83 16.64 -11.55 -4.45
CA SER A 83 17.72 -10.56 -4.32
C SER A 83 17.22 -9.34 -3.53
N LEU A 84 18.05 -8.86 -2.61
CA LEU A 84 17.83 -7.60 -1.89
C LEU A 84 18.21 -6.38 -2.76
N GLU A 85 19.12 -6.60 -3.70
CA GLU A 85 19.66 -5.58 -4.59
C GLU A 85 19.01 -5.68 -5.97
N GLU A 86 18.72 -4.52 -6.56
CA GLU A 86 18.26 -4.43 -7.94
C GLU A 86 19.37 -4.91 -8.88
N ASP A 87 19.08 -5.90 -9.71
CA ASP A 87 20.00 -6.35 -10.75
C ASP A 87 20.10 -5.29 -11.84
N THR A 88 21.06 -4.39 -11.66
CA THR A 88 21.40 -3.33 -12.62
C THR A 88 22.22 -3.83 -13.81
N THR A 89 22.41 -5.15 -13.95
CA THR A 89 23.17 -5.68 -15.09
C THR A 89 22.44 -5.44 -16.40
N LEU A 90 23.14 -4.76 -17.31
CA LEU A 90 22.58 -4.44 -18.62
C LEU A 90 22.69 -5.67 -19.55
N PRO A 91 21.65 -5.95 -20.35
CA PRO A 91 21.71 -6.98 -21.40
C PRO A 91 22.90 -6.76 -22.34
N LYS A 92 23.39 -7.84 -22.97
CA LYS A 92 24.63 -7.83 -23.79
C LYS A 92 24.72 -6.69 -24.81
N GLY A 93 23.60 -6.26 -25.41
CA GLY A 93 23.54 -5.16 -26.38
C GLY A 93 23.50 -3.74 -25.80
N LEU A 94 23.44 -3.60 -24.47
CA LEU A 94 23.36 -2.31 -23.75
C LEU A 94 24.52 -2.14 -22.76
N GLN A 95 25.50 -3.04 -22.75
CA GLN A 95 26.65 -2.99 -21.81
C GLN A 95 27.48 -1.71 -21.91
N ASP A 96 27.42 -1.02 -23.05
CA ASP A 96 28.16 0.22 -23.30
C ASP A 96 27.41 1.49 -22.85
N TRP A 97 26.11 1.40 -22.53
CA TRP A 97 25.27 2.54 -22.15
C TRP A 97 25.78 3.30 -20.92
N ASN A 98 26.45 2.60 -20.00
CA ASN A 98 27.01 3.18 -18.78
C ASN A 98 28.48 3.64 -18.91
N LYS A 99 29.16 3.34 -20.04
CA LYS A 99 30.60 3.60 -20.21
C LYS A 99 30.92 5.05 -20.54
N ASP A 100 30.07 5.72 -21.32
CA ASP A 100 30.35 7.08 -21.80
C ASP A 100 30.25 8.11 -20.66
N ARG A 101 29.33 7.92 -19.70
CA ARG A 101 29.18 8.79 -18.52
C ARG A 101 30.31 8.67 -17.50
N GLN A 102 31.02 7.55 -17.43
CA GLN A 102 32.13 7.37 -16.49
C GLN A 102 33.42 8.03 -17.00
N LYS A 103 33.69 7.97 -18.31
CA LYS A 103 34.84 8.63 -18.93
C LYS A 103 34.80 10.15 -18.79
N GLU A 104 33.62 10.76 -18.89
CA GLU A 104 33.45 12.21 -18.66
C GLU A 104 33.79 12.62 -17.22
N LYS A 105 33.40 11.80 -16.23
CA LYS A 105 33.71 12.04 -14.81
C LYS A 105 35.19 11.88 -14.49
N GLU A 106 35.87 10.91 -15.10
CA GLU A 106 37.31 10.68 -14.92
C GLU A 106 38.15 11.78 -15.61
N GLN A 107 37.77 12.24 -16.80
CA GLN A 107 38.47 13.32 -17.51
C GLN A 107 38.36 14.68 -16.78
N GLN A 108 37.22 14.98 -16.16
CA GLN A 108 37.06 16.19 -15.32
C GLN A 108 37.89 16.16 -14.04
N GLN A 109 38.17 14.96 -13.49
CA GLN A 109 38.99 14.82 -12.29
C GLN A 109 40.50 14.95 -12.58
N VAL A 110 40.95 14.50 -13.76
CA VAL A 110 42.35 14.63 -14.20
C VAL A 110 42.66 16.07 -14.68
N SER A 111 41.68 16.80 -15.21
CA SER A 111 41.86 18.20 -15.63
C SER A 111 41.90 19.21 -14.48
N ASN A 112 41.47 18.83 -13.27
CA ASN A 112 41.44 19.68 -12.08
C ASN A 112 42.60 19.41 -11.10
N LYS A 113 43.67 18.74 -11.56
CA LYS A 113 44.86 18.44 -10.78
C LYS A 113 46.12 19.03 -11.42
#